data_AF-A0A6A7Z553-F1
#
_entry.id   AF-A0A6A7Z553-F1
#
_cell.length_a   1.000
_cell.length_b   1.000
_cell.length_c   1.000
_cell.angle_alpha   90.00
_cell.angle_beta   90.00
_cell.angle_gamma   90.00
#
_symmetry.space_group_name_H-M   'P 1'
#
loop_
_entity.id
_entity.type
_entity.pdbx_description
1 polymer ?
#
loop_
_entity_poly.entity_id
_entity_poly.type
_entity_poly.pdbx_seq_one_letter_code
_entity_poly.pdbx_strand_id
1 'polypeptide(L)'
;MRKLFNIKVDLDKKTLFDRIGQYTSKQEDHGIYDITIIGQSLSGAFWLRERVVVLNEINIYDSAEPIIFFKVSRCLFTLQSISSKELILSIDSSSKSIKPFLKCLEQAIQSKIFIDQIKISLLELSKYIQASDNPLVKITNSYSSNLTISRHDKISFSIYSNENAILSAQRIIKEVPLEFERIKIESSQNGHPVTLDIKSNCLYNISLPNSNLEKTLIDFVIKKETDHQTHNTLN
;
A
#
# COMPACT_ATOMS: atom_id res chain seq x y z
N MET A 1 6.55 -5.67 -0.24
CA MET A 1 5.53 -4.96 0.59
C MET A 1 4.49 -4.38 -0.35
N ARG A 2 3.23 -4.37 0.08
CA ARG A 2 2.11 -3.75 -0.63
C ARG A 2 1.94 -2.32 -0.17
N LYS A 3 1.51 -1.43 -1.08
CA LYS A 3 1.17 -0.06 -0.72
C LYS A 3 -0.22 0.30 -1.24
N LEU A 4 -1.03 0.90 -0.37
CA LEU A 4 -2.33 1.44 -0.74
C LEU A 4 -2.24 2.95 -1.00
N PHE A 5 -2.98 3.39 -2.01
CA PHE A 5 -3.17 4.79 -2.36
C PHE A 5 -4.64 5.06 -2.62
N ASN A 6 -5.11 6.26 -2.29
CA ASN A 6 -6.39 6.73 -2.82
C ASN A 6 -6.10 7.42 -4.17
N ILE A 7 -6.91 7.09 -5.17
CA ILE A 7 -6.86 7.65 -6.51
C ILE A 7 -8.18 8.36 -6.79
N LYS A 8 -8.09 9.62 -7.22
CA LYS A 8 -9.22 10.37 -7.75
C LYS A 8 -9.05 10.63 -9.24
N VAL A 9 -10.13 10.44 -9.97
CA VAL A 9 -10.18 10.48 -11.43
C VAL A 9 -11.46 11.13 -11.89
N ASP A 10 -11.38 11.96 -12.91
CA ASP A 10 -12.55 12.63 -13.49
C ASP A 10 -13.20 11.78 -14.59
N LEU A 11 -13.43 10.51 -14.28
CA LEU A 11 -14.09 9.54 -15.15
C LEU A 11 -15.01 8.67 -14.31
N ASP A 12 -16.15 8.27 -14.87
CA ASP A 12 -16.96 7.25 -14.24
C ASP A 12 -16.26 5.89 -14.29
N LYS A 13 -16.58 5.05 -13.30
CA LYS A 13 -16.03 3.70 -13.14
C LYS A 13 -16.06 2.86 -14.41
N LYS A 14 -17.17 2.90 -15.16
CA LYS A 14 -17.36 2.04 -16.35
C LYS A 14 -16.38 2.48 -17.44
N THR A 15 -16.38 3.77 -17.75
CA THR A 15 -15.44 4.33 -18.74
C THR A 15 -13.98 4.07 -18.35
N LEU A 16 -13.63 4.19 -17.07
CA LEU A 16 -12.28 3.93 -16.59
C LEU A 16 -11.86 2.47 -16.79
N PHE A 17 -12.70 1.52 -16.38
CA PHE A 17 -12.38 0.09 -16.50
C PHE A 17 -12.36 -0.36 -17.96
N ASP A 18 -13.28 0.13 -18.78
CA ASP A 18 -13.34 -0.16 -20.21
C ASP A 18 -12.06 0.32 -20.93
N ARG A 19 -11.62 1.56 -20.64
CA ARG A 19 -10.40 2.13 -21.23
C ARG A 19 -9.13 1.36 -20.86
N ILE A 20 -8.98 0.98 -19.59
CA ILE A 20 -7.82 0.18 -19.15
C ILE A 20 -7.87 -1.21 -19.76
N GLY A 21 -9.05 -1.86 -19.78
CA GLY A 21 -9.22 -3.21 -20.34
C GLY A 21 -8.91 -3.29 -21.83
N GLN A 22 -9.14 -2.20 -22.58
CA GLN A 22 -8.84 -2.12 -24.01
C GLN A 22 -7.46 -1.53 -24.32
N TYR A 23 -6.70 -1.12 -23.29
CA TYR A 23 -5.42 -0.47 -23.48
C TYR A 23 -4.35 -1.47 -23.95
N THR A 24 -3.95 -1.34 -25.21
CA THR A 24 -2.77 -2.01 -25.75
C THR A 24 -1.57 -1.07 -25.66
N SER A 25 -0.55 -1.42 -24.88
CA SER A 25 0.69 -0.63 -24.85
C SER A 25 1.33 -0.62 -26.25
N LYS A 26 1.54 0.57 -26.79
CA LYS A 26 2.28 0.78 -28.05
C LYS A 26 3.78 0.99 -27.81
N GLN A 27 4.22 0.94 -26.56
CA GLN A 27 5.58 1.29 -26.16
C GLN A 27 6.42 0.04 -25.91
N GLU A 28 7.67 0.07 -26.38
CA GLU A 28 8.60 -1.06 -26.29
C GLU A 28 9.28 -1.19 -24.91
N ASP A 29 9.13 -0.20 -24.04
CA ASP A 29 9.85 -0.10 -22.78
C ASP A 29 8.96 -0.08 -21.54
N HIS A 30 7.64 -0.01 -21.69
CA HIS A 30 6.71 -0.18 -20.58
C HIS A 30 5.30 -0.54 -21.04
N GLY A 31 4.48 -1.03 -20.11
CA GLY A 31 3.08 -1.29 -20.40
C GLY A 31 2.30 -1.92 -19.26
N ILE A 32 0.98 -1.86 -19.40
CA ILE A 32 0.01 -2.54 -18.55
C ILE A 32 -0.51 -3.77 -19.31
N TYR A 33 -0.66 -4.90 -18.61
CA TYR A 33 -1.08 -6.17 -19.20
C TYR A 33 -1.76 -7.09 -18.17
N ASP A 34 -2.23 -8.25 -18.62
CA ASP A 34 -2.97 -9.25 -17.81
C ASP A 34 -4.17 -8.63 -17.05
N ILE A 35 -4.89 -7.73 -17.71
CA ILE A 35 -6.02 -7.03 -17.10
C ILE A 35 -7.17 -8.01 -16.87
N THR A 36 -7.61 -8.06 -15.61
CA THR A 36 -8.77 -8.84 -15.18
C THR A 36 -9.75 -7.91 -14.46
N ILE A 37 -11.01 -7.91 -14.87
CA ILE A 37 -12.06 -7.09 -14.26
C ILE A 37 -13.06 -8.02 -13.56
N ILE A 38 -13.26 -7.82 -12.26
CA ILE A 38 -14.18 -8.61 -11.43
C ILE A 38 -15.01 -7.65 -10.57
N GLY A 39 -16.29 -7.51 -10.89
CA GLY A 39 -17.22 -6.68 -10.13
C GLY A 39 -16.78 -5.21 -10.07
N GLN A 40 -16.36 -4.75 -8.90
CA GLN A 40 -15.92 -3.38 -8.66
C GLN A 40 -14.40 -3.20 -8.66
N SER A 41 -13.66 -4.25 -9.06
CA SER A 41 -12.22 -4.29 -9.03
C SER A 41 -11.63 -4.60 -10.40
N LEU A 42 -10.50 -3.98 -10.69
CA LEU A 42 -9.64 -4.24 -11.85
C LEU A 42 -8.24 -4.58 -11.34
N SER A 43 -7.70 -5.71 -11.76
CA SER A 43 -6.33 -6.13 -11.43
C SER A 43 -5.50 -6.29 -12.70
N GLY A 44 -4.19 -6.12 -12.58
CA GLY A 44 -3.28 -6.28 -13.70
C GLY A 44 -1.81 -6.22 -13.29
N ALA A 45 -0.94 -6.22 -14.29
CA ALA A 45 0.49 -6.09 -14.12
C ALA A 45 1.02 -4.88 -14.90
N PHE A 46 2.04 -4.23 -14.35
CA PHE A 46 2.82 -3.20 -15.03
C PHE A 46 4.27 -3.65 -15.14
N TRP A 47 4.89 -3.40 -16.29
CA TRP A 47 6.31 -3.60 -16.50
C TRP A 47 7.00 -2.35 -17.03
N LEU A 48 8.29 -2.22 -16.73
CA LEU A 48 9.17 -1.16 -17.19
C LEU A 48 10.55 -1.76 -17.50
N ARG A 49 11.10 -1.42 -18.66
CA ARG A 49 12.43 -1.81 -19.13
C ARG A 49 13.32 -0.58 -19.17
N GLU A 50 14.35 -0.56 -18.33
CA GLU A 50 15.34 0.51 -18.28
C GLU A 50 16.63 0.07 -18.97
N ARG A 51 17.18 0.92 -19.83
CA ARG A 51 18.49 0.71 -20.45
C ARG A 51 19.59 1.05 -19.44
N VAL A 52 20.46 0.09 -19.15
CA VAL A 52 21.64 0.25 -18.31
C VAL A 52 22.87 0.14 -19.19
N VAL A 53 23.65 1.22 -19.27
CA VAL A 53 24.88 1.26 -20.08
C VAL A 53 26.07 1.13 -19.12
N VAL A 54 26.88 0.10 -19.32
CA VAL A 54 28.09 -0.15 -18.52
C VAL A 54 29.31 0.02 -19.42
N LEU A 55 30.29 0.79 -18.93
CA LEU A 55 31.56 0.95 -19.62
C LEU A 55 32.37 -0.33 -19.48
N ASN A 56 32.92 -0.81 -20.59
CA ASN A 56 33.76 -1.99 -20.62
C ASN A 56 35.16 -1.64 -20.08
N GLU A 57 35.39 -1.86 -18.79
CA GLU A 57 36.67 -1.53 -18.12
C GLU A 57 37.83 -2.47 -18.49
N ILE A 58 37.60 -3.51 -19.31
CA ILE A 58 38.62 -4.54 -19.62
C ILE A 58 39.60 -4.08 -20.71
N ASN A 59 39.32 -3.01 -21.46
CA ASN A 59 40.23 -2.58 -22.53
C ASN A 59 40.49 -1.06 -22.48
N ILE A 60 41.61 -0.69 -21.87
CA ILE A 60 42.08 0.72 -21.75
C ILE A 60 42.70 1.20 -23.09
N TYR A 61 42.90 0.29 -24.06
CA TYR A 61 43.67 0.57 -25.29
C TYR A 61 42.90 0.38 -26.61
N ASP A 62 41.78 -0.34 -26.63
CA ASP A 62 40.84 -0.35 -27.77
C ASP A 62 39.53 0.30 -27.34
N SER A 63 38.95 1.13 -28.21
CA SER A 63 37.67 1.82 -28.03
C SER A 63 36.68 0.99 -27.23
N ALA A 64 36.50 1.33 -25.96
CA ALA A 64 35.64 0.60 -25.04
C ALA A 64 34.17 0.74 -25.48
N GLU A 65 33.71 -0.18 -26.32
CA GLU A 65 32.31 -0.20 -26.73
C GLU A 65 31.42 -0.41 -25.50
N PRO A 66 30.40 0.43 -25.29
CA PRO A 66 29.54 0.33 -24.12
C PRO A 66 28.67 -0.93 -24.21
N ILE A 67 28.64 -1.72 -23.14
CA ILE A 67 27.74 -2.87 -23.04
C ILE A 67 26.38 -2.37 -22.55
N ILE A 68 25.33 -2.74 -23.28
CA ILE A 68 23.95 -2.33 -22.96
C ILE A 68 23.21 -3.52 -22.35
N PHE A 69 22.78 -3.36 -21.10
CA PHE A 69 21.87 -4.27 -20.41
C PHE A 69 20.47 -3.66 -20.33
N PHE A 70 19.45 -4.51 -20.19
CA PHE A 70 18.09 -4.08 -19.91
C PHE A 70 17.67 -4.60 -18.55
N LYS A 71 17.27 -3.68 -17.67
CA LYS A 71 16.68 -4.02 -16.38
C LYS A 71 15.17 -3.98 -16.51
N VAL A 72 14.51 -5.10 -16.26
CA VAL A 72 13.04 -5.17 -16.25
C VAL A 72 12.53 -5.13 -14.81
N SER A 73 11.64 -4.19 -14.54
CA SER A 73 10.91 -4.06 -13.28
C SER A 73 9.44 -4.40 -13.54
N ARG A 74 8.82 -5.18 -12.64
CA ARG A 74 7.40 -5.54 -12.71
C ARG A 74 6.73 -5.25 -11.36
N CYS A 75 5.48 -4.80 -11.40
CA CYS A 75 4.60 -4.78 -10.23
C CYS A 75 3.18 -5.24 -10.59
N LEU A 76 2.54 -5.93 -9.65
CA LEU A 76 1.10 -6.21 -9.73
C LEU A 76 0.33 -5.05 -9.11
N PHE A 77 -0.83 -4.75 -9.67
CA PHE A 77 -1.70 -3.72 -9.13
C PHE A 77 -3.16 -4.17 -9.10
N THR A 78 -3.95 -3.51 -8.25
CA THR A 78 -5.40 -3.64 -8.21
C THR A 78 -6.00 -2.27 -7.96
N LEU A 79 -7.03 -1.91 -8.73
CA LEU A 79 -7.88 -0.75 -8.57
C LEU A 79 -9.25 -1.23 -8.10
N GLN A 80 -9.68 -0.78 -6.94
CA GLN A 80 -11.01 -1.06 -6.40
C GLN A 80 -11.80 0.24 -6.30
N SER A 81 -12.94 0.33 -6.98
CA SER A 81 -13.80 1.51 -6.89
C SER A 81 -14.45 1.60 -5.51
N ILE A 82 -14.37 2.78 -4.89
CA ILE A 82 -15.08 3.11 -3.65
C ILE A 82 -16.33 3.95 -3.99
N SER A 83 -16.15 4.92 -4.89
CA SER A 83 -17.21 5.80 -5.38
C SER A 83 -17.10 5.96 -6.90
N SER A 84 -17.94 6.81 -7.50
CA SER A 84 -17.94 7.05 -8.95
C SER A 84 -16.62 7.60 -9.48
N LYS A 85 -15.85 8.34 -8.66
CA LYS A 85 -14.61 9.04 -9.04
C LYS A 85 -13.41 8.73 -8.15
N GLU A 86 -13.57 7.88 -7.14
CA GLU A 86 -12.51 7.50 -6.20
C GLU A 86 -12.28 5.99 -6.18
N LEU A 87 -11.01 5.59 -6.20
CA LEU A 87 -10.55 4.20 -6.20
C LEU A 87 -9.43 4.00 -5.18
N ILE A 88 -9.36 2.81 -4.59
CA ILE A 88 -8.16 2.35 -3.91
C ILE A 88 -7.26 1.66 -4.91
N LEU A 89 -6.02 2.13 -4.99
CA LEU A 89 -4.93 1.47 -5.70
C LEU A 89 -4.08 0.68 -4.70
N SER A 90 -3.99 -0.63 -4.90
CA SER A 90 -3.01 -1.51 -4.25
C SER A 90 -1.91 -1.87 -5.23
N ILE A 91 -0.64 -1.74 -4.83
CA ILE A 91 0.52 -2.15 -5.63
C ILE A 91 1.45 -3.04 -4.82
N ASP A 92 1.82 -4.19 -5.39
CA ASP A 92 2.94 -5.03 -4.92
C ASP A 92 4.25 -4.32 -5.29
N SER A 93 4.87 -3.64 -4.31
CA SER A 93 5.80 -2.55 -4.61
C SER A 93 7.11 -2.99 -5.27
N SER A 94 7.48 -2.27 -6.32
CA SER A 94 8.84 -1.76 -6.50
C SER A 94 8.76 -0.23 -6.50
N SER A 95 9.56 0.48 -5.69
CA SER A 95 9.46 1.95 -5.54
C SER A 95 9.80 2.72 -6.82
N LYS A 96 10.58 2.11 -7.72
CA LYS A 96 11.01 2.73 -8.98
C LYS A 96 9.92 2.75 -10.05
N SER A 97 8.98 1.80 -10.02
CA SER A 97 7.97 1.65 -11.07
C SER A 97 6.70 2.50 -10.88
N ILE A 98 6.50 3.15 -9.71
CA ILE A 98 5.24 3.85 -9.41
C ILE A 98 5.02 5.05 -10.33
N LYS A 99 5.99 5.97 -10.48
CA LYS A 99 5.80 7.15 -11.34
C LYS A 99 5.55 6.78 -12.82
N PRO A 100 6.35 5.89 -13.44
CA PRO A 100 6.07 5.41 -14.80
C PRO A 100 4.72 4.69 -14.91
N PHE A 101 4.36 3.88 -13.92
CA PHE A 101 3.06 3.20 -13.88
C PHE A 101 1.90 4.20 -13.92
N LEU A 102 1.93 5.23 -13.07
CA LEU A 102 0.87 6.23 -13.01
C LEU A 102 0.74 7.02 -14.30
N LYS A 103 1.86 7.38 -14.95
CA LYS A 103 1.83 8.00 -16.28
C LYS A 103 1.22 7.07 -17.33
N CYS A 104 1.56 5.78 -17.30
CA CYS A 104 0.98 4.79 -18.20
C CYS A 104 -0.53 4.64 -17.95
N LEU A 105 -0.96 4.70 -16.69
CA LEU A 105 -2.37 4.67 -16.30
C LEU A 105 -3.11 5.92 -16.80
N GLU A 106 -2.54 7.12 -16.63
CA GLU A 106 -3.09 8.39 -17.18
C GLU A 106 -3.25 8.33 -18.70
N GLN A 107 -2.28 7.75 -19.41
CA GLN A 107 -2.35 7.54 -20.86
C GLN A 107 -3.47 6.55 -21.23
N ALA A 108 -3.59 5.44 -20.49
CA ALA A 108 -4.61 4.45 -20.73
C ALA A 108 -6.02 5.03 -20.54
N ILE A 109 -6.23 5.81 -19.48
CA ILE A 109 -7.54 6.41 -19.19
C ILE A 109 -7.78 7.73 -19.93
N GLN A 110 -6.75 8.34 -20.53
CA GLN A 110 -6.81 9.67 -21.17
C GLN A 110 -7.36 10.75 -20.23
N SER A 111 -6.95 10.70 -18.96
CA SER A 111 -7.35 11.63 -17.90
C SER A 111 -6.23 11.75 -16.88
N LYS A 112 -6.18 12.89 -16.18
CA LYS A 112 -5.29 13.07 -15.04
C LYS A 112 -5.72 12.20 -13.87
N ILE A 113 -4.75 11.77 -13.10
CA ILE A 113 -4.94 11.00 -11.88
C ILE A 113 -4.41 11.81 -10.71
N PHE A 114 -5.25 12.04 -9.70
CA PHE A 114 -4.83 12.59 -8.42
C PHE A 114 -4.59 11.45 -7.44
N ILE A 115 -3.50 11.53 -6.69
CA ILE A 115 -3.06 10.44 -5.82
C ILE A 115 -2.81 11.00 -4.44
N ASP A 116 -3.53 10.44 -3.49
CA ASP A 116 -3.40 10.78 -2.09
C ASP A 116 -2.84 9.59 -1.32
N GLN A 117 -1.88 9.89 -0.44
CA GLN A 117 -1.36 8.88 0.47
C GLN A 117 -2.36 8.67 1.60
N ILE A 118 -2.81 7.43 1.74
CA ILE A 118 -3.70 7.04 2.82
C ILE A 118 -2.91 7.05 4.13
N LYS A 119 -3.42 7.79 5.11
CA LYS A 119 -2.93 7.81 6.49
C LYS A 119 -4.00 7.20 7.38
N ILE A 120 -3.60 6.22 8.19
CA ILE A 120 -4.51 5.54 9.10
C ILE A 120 -4.04 5.67 10.54
N SER A 121 -4.99 5.88 11.45
CA SER A 121 -4.75 5.66 12.87
C SER A 121 -4.63 4.15 13.11
N LEU A 122 -3.41 3.68 13.36
CA LEU A 122 -3.15 2.27 13.64
C LEU A 122 -3.84 1.80 14.93
N LEU A 123 -4.11 2.73 15.86
CA LEU A 123 -4.92 2.45 17.04
C LEU A 123 -6.39 2.17 16.68
N GLU A 124 -6.99 2.97 15.80
CA GLU A 124 -8.36 2.72 15.36
C GLU A 124 -8.47 1.46 14.51
N LEU A 125 -7.51 1.23 13.61
CA LEU A 125 -7.41 -0.01 12.85
C LEU A 125 -7.33 -1.22 13.79
N SER A 126 -6.53 -1.12 14.86
CA SER A 126 -6.38 -2.22 15.82
C SER A 126 -7.70 -2.58 16.50
N LYS A 127 -8.47 -1.57 16.93
CA LYS A 127 -9.79 -1.78 17.52
C LYS A 127 -10.76 -2.39 16.51
N TYR A 128 -10.71 -1.93 15.26
CA TYR A 128 -11.55 -2.46 14.19
C TYR A 128 -11.25 -3.94 13.92
N ILE A 129 -9.97 -4.33 13.84
CA ILE A 129 -9.58 -5.73 13.64
C ILE A 129 -9.97 -6.58 14.85
N GLN A 130 -9.81 -6.08 16.08
CA GLN A 130 -10.22 -6.82 17.28
C GLN A 130 -11.73 -7.03 17.38
N ALA A 131 -12.53 -6.11 16.84
CA ALA A 131 -13.98 -6.22 16.80
C ALA A 131 -14.51 -7.07 15.63
N SER A 132 -13.65 -7.40 14.66
CA SER A 132 -14.01 -8.23 13.51
C SER A 132 -13.96 -9.73 13.82
N ASP A 133 -14.64 -10.55 13.02
CA ASP A 133 -14.71 -12.03 13.16
C ASP A 133 -13.38 -12.76 12.85
N ASN A 134 -12.23 -12.09 12.96
CA ASN A 134 -10.93 -12.73 12.83
C ASN A 134 -10.62 -13.55 14.09
N PRO A 135 -10.20 -14.82 13.96
CA PRO A 135 -9.86 -15.64 15.11
C PRO A 135 -8.62 -15.10 15.82
N LEU A 136 -8.56 -15.28 17.14
CA LEU A 136 -7.44 -14.95 18.06
C LEU A 136 -6.43 -13.94 17.48
N VAL A 137 -6.85 -12.68 17.38
CA VAL A 137 -5.99 -11.60 16.91
C VAL A 137 -5.11 -11.11 18.07
N LYS A 138 -3.80 -11.12 17.87
CA LYS A 138 -2.81 -10.58 18.80
C LYS A 138 -1.92 -9.57 18.11
N ILE A 139 -1.69 -8.42 18.74
CA ILE A 139 -0.71 -7.43 18.25
C ILE A 139 0.60 -7.72 18.96
N THR A 140 1.60 -8.18 18.21
CA THR A 140 2.88 -8.63 18.78
C THR A 140 3.88 -7.50 18.94
N ASN A 141 3.94 -6.56 17.98
CA ASN A 141 4.83 -5.40 18.05
C ASN A 141 4.08 -4.10 17.70
N SER A 142 4.45 -3.00 18.35
CA SER A 142 3.96 -1.66 18.03
C SER A 142 5.07 -0.62 18.23
N TYR A 143 5.25 0.27 17.26
CA TYR A 143 6.26 1.34 17.28
C TYR A 143 5.56 2.69 17.36
N SER A 144 5.87 3.48 18.39
CA SER A 144 5.25 4.80 18.61
C SER A 144 6.14 5.95 18.13
N SER A 145 5.53 6.96 17.53
CA SER A 145 6.21 8.11 16.92
C SER A 145 6.78 9.08 17.95
N ASN A 146 6.06 9.27 19.06
CA ASN A 146 6.35 10.33 20.03
C ASN A 146 5.96 9.90 21.44
N LEU A 147 6.94 9.47 22.24
CA LEU A 147 6.85 9.61 23.69
C LEU A 147 7.80 10.73 24.12
N THR A 148 7.27 11.91 24.39
CA THR A 148 8.09 13.01 24.94
C THR A 148 7.88 13.04 26.45
N ILE A 149 8.79 12.42 27.20
CA ILE A 149 8.87 12.61 28.66
C ILE A 149 10.03 13.58 28.90
N SER A 150 9.75 14.89 28.93
CA SER A 150 10.73 15.90 29.39
C SER A 150 10.68 16.02 30.91
N ARG A 151 11.78 16.11 31.65
CA ARG A 151 12.89 17.06 31.44
C ARG A 151 14.20 16.40 30.95
N HIS A 152 14.57 16.77 29.72
CA HIS A 152 15.90 16.76 29.10
C HIS A 152 16.32 15.72 28.05
N ASP A 153 15.61 14.61 27.80
CA ASP A 153 15.95 13.74 26.65
C ASP A 153 14.71 13.09 26.00
N LYS A 154 14.68 13.01 24.66
CA LYS A 154 13.62 12.32 23.90
C LYS A 154 13.81 10.81 24.02
N ILE A 155 12.93 10.11 24.73
CA ILE A 155 13.00 8.65 24.91
C ILE A 155 12.08 7.95 23.91
N SER A 156 12.61 7.00 23.14
CA SER A 156 11.83 6.08 22.29
C SER A 156 11.71 4.73 22.99
N PHE A 157 10.50 4.16 23.06
CA PHE A 157 10.25 2.85 23.68
C PHE A 157 9.80 1.82 22.66
N SER A 158 10.31 0.58 22.80
CA SER A 158 9.81 -0.62 22.13
C SER A 158 9.17 -1.53 23.18
N ILE A 159 7.95 -1.98 22.96
CA ILE A 159 7.20 -2.80 23.93
C ILE A 159 7.20 -4.25 23.46
N TYR A 160 7.81 -5.12 24.26
CA TYR A 160 7.74 -6.56 24.11
C TYR A 160 6.75 -7.11 25.13
N SER A 161 5.64 -7.69 24.67
CA SER A 161 4.58 -8.22 25.55
C SER A 161 4.01 -9.53 25.02
N ASN A 162 3.66 -10.43 25.94
CA ASN A 162 2.88 -11.62 25.64
C ASN A 162 1.38 -11.31 25.49
N GLU A 163 0.95 -10.11 25.88
CA GLU A 163 -0.40 -9.59 25.68
C GLU A 163 -0.47 -8.72 24.40
N ASN A 164 -1.60 -8.07 24.15
CA ASN A 164 -1.71 -7.10 23.08
C ASN A 164 -0.78 -5.90 23.36
N ALA A 165 0.20 -5.67 22.47
CA ALA A 165 1.23 -4.64 22.67
C ALA A 165 0.66 -3.22 22.85
N ILE A 166 -0.45 -2.89 22.19
CA ILE A 166 -1.11 -1.58 22.33
C ILE A 166 -1.73 -1.42 23.71
N LEU A 167 -2.43 -2.45 24.21
CA LEU A 167 -2.97 -2.44 25.57
C LEU A 167 -1.86 -2.33 26.61
N SER A 168 -0.75 -3.07 26.41
CA SER A 168 0.43 -2.96 27.27
C SER A 168 1.01 -1.54 27.24
N ALA A 169 1.11 -0.90 26.07
CA ALA A 169 1.56 0.48 25.92
C ALA A 169 0.71 1.47 26.70
N GLN A 170 -0.61 1.39 26.54
CA GLN A 170 -1.56 2.27 27.21
C GLN A 170 -1.53 2.13 28.73
N ARG A 171 -1.30 0.93 29.25
CA ARG A 171 -1.16 0.71 30.71
C ARG A 171 0.11 1.35 31.27
N ILE A 172 1.21 1.31 30.52
CA ILE A 172 2.51 1.87 30.95
C ILE A 172 2.46 3.40 30.93
N ILE A 173 1.83 3.99 29.91
CA ILE A 173 1.95 5.42 29.60
C ILE A 173 0.62 6.12 29.92
N LYS A 174 0.10 5.89 31.13
CA LYS A 174 -1.20 6.41 31.59
C LYS A 174 -1.39 7.88 31.17
N GLU A 175 -2.56 8.17 30.58
CA GLU A 175 -3.05 9.52 30.25
C GLU A 175 -2.34 10.27 29.10
N VAL A 176 -1.37 9.65 28.39
CA VAL A 176 -0.77 10.24 27.19
C VAL A 176 -1.36 9.62 25.92
N PRO A 177 -1.87 10.41 24.96
CA PRO A 177 -2.32 9.89 23.69
C PRO A 177 -1.15 9.28 22.91
N LEU A 178 -1.31 8.02 22.47
CA LEU A 178 -0.30 7.28 21.71
C LEU A 178 -0.62 7.27 20.22
N GLU A 179 0.34 7.73 19.43
CA GLU A 179 0.34 7.52 17.98
C GLU A 179 1.35 6.44 17.61
N PHE A 180 0.91 5.51 16.76
CA PHE A 180 1.72 4.43 16.27
C PHE A 180 2.07 4.64 14.79
N GLU A 181 3.34 4.49 14.45
CA GLU A 181 3.83 4.55 13.07
C GLU A 181 3.81 3.18 12.39
N ARG A 182 3.88 2.10 13.17
CA ARG A 182 3.88 0.72 12.68
C ARG A 182 3.34 -0.24 13.72
N ILE A 183 2.55 -1.23 13.28
CA ILE A 183 2.08 -2.34 14.11
C ILE A 183 2.25 -3.67 13.37
N LYS A 184 2.51 -4.72 14.14
CA LYS A 184 2.52 -6.11 13.67
C LYS A 184 1.40 -6.86 14.36
N ILE A 185 0.49 -7.40 13.57
CA ILE A 185 -0.69 -8.14 13.99
C ILE A 185 -0.53 -9.59 13.55
N GLU A 186 -0.82 -10.52 14.44
CA GLU A 186 -0.84 -11.95 14.20
C GLU A 186 -2.26 -12.47 14.45
N SER A 187 -2.70 -13.36 13.59
CA SER A 187 -3.97 -14.08 13.68
C SER A 187 -3.75 -15.51 13.18
N SER A 188 -4.80 -16.31 13.12
CA SER A 188 -4.78 -17.65 12.54
C SER A 188 -5.83 -17.73 11.44
N GLN A 189 -5.59 -18.48 10.37
CA GLN A 189 -6.64 -18.80 9.41
C GLN A 189 -6.50 -20.26 9.04
N ASN A 190 -7.55 -21.04 9.30
CA ASN A 190 -7.55 -22.49 9.10
C ASN A 190 -6.38 -23.19 9.81
N GLY A 191 -6.01 -22.71 11.01
CA GLY A 191 -4.90 -23.26 11.80
C GLY A 191 -3.50 -22.74 11.40
N HIS A 192 -3.37 -21.96 10.33
CA HIS A 192 -2.10 -21.38 9.90
C HIS A 192 -1.93 -19.96 10.43
N PRO A 193 -0.75 -19.60 10.99
CA PRO A 193 -0.50 -18.24 11.46
C PRO A 193 -0.45 -17.25 10.29
N VAL A 194 -1.18 -16.14 10.44
CA VAL A 194 -1.22 -15.02 9.49
C VAL A 194 -0.66 -13.79 10.17
N THR A 195 0.36 -13.19 9.58
CA THR A 195 1.02 -11.99 10.08
C THR A 195 0.79 -10.81 9.15
N LEU A 196 0.22 -9.73 9.67
CA LEU A 196 0.09 -8.43 9.02
C LEU A 196 1.03 -7.42 9.68
N ASP A 197 1.96 -6.86 8.92
CA ASP A 197 2.87 -5.80 9.35
C ASP A 197 2.54 -4.54 8.56
N ILE A 198 2.08 -3.49 9.23
CA ILE A 198 1.56 -2.28 8.58
C ILE A 198 2.12 -1.01 9.20
N LYS A 199 2.45 -0.05 8.34
CA LYS A 199 2.81 1.31 8.71
C LYS A 199 1.61 2.25 8.60
N SER A 200 1.65 3.36 9.34
CA SER A 200 0.60 4.39 9.37
C SER A 200 0.28 5.00 8.01
N ASN A 201 1.19 4.86 7.06
CA ASN A 201 1.08 5.36 5.70
C ASN A 201 0.59 4.29 4.69
N CYS A 202 -0.08 3.26 5.20
CA CYS A 202 -0.65 2.11 4.48
C CYS A 202 0.35 1.32 3.62
N LEU A 203 1.63 1.33 3.99
CA LEU A 203 2.61 0.36 3.52
C LEU A 203 2.53 -0.88 4.41
N TYR A 204 2.22 -2.05 3.84
CA TYR A 204 2.04 -3.26 4.61
C TYR A 204 2.66 -4.51 3.99
N ASN A 205 2.82 -5.55 4.79
CA ASN A 205 3.21 -6.88 4.38
C ASN A 205 2.28 -7.89 5.04
N ILE A 206 1.84 -8.90 4.28
CA ILE A 206 0.96 -9.96 4.77
C ILE A 206 1.59 -11.31 4.45
N SER A 207 1.63 -12.24 5.40
CA SER A 207 2.19 -13.57 5.18
C SER A 207 1.31 -14.47 4.30
N LEU A 208 -0.01 -14.23 4.32
CA LEU A 208 -0.99 -14.94 3.51
C LEU A 208 -1.86 -13.92 2.74
N PRO A 209 -1.60 -13.72 1.44
CA PRO A 209 -2.42 -12.86 0.59
C PRO A 209 -3.88 -13.31 0.58
N ASN A 210 -4.81 -12.36 0.48
CA ASN A 210 -6.26 -12.56 0.48
C ASN A 210 -6.82 -13.22 1.76
N SER A 211 -6.04 -13.21 2.84
CA SER A 211 -6.50 -13.63 4.17
C SER A 211 -7.62 -12.72 4.69
N ASN A 212 -8.41 -13.21 5.65
CA ASN A 212 -9.45 -12.41 6.30
C ASN A 212 -8.86 -11.16 6.98
N LEU A 213 -7.63 -11.27 7.50
CA LEU A 213 -6.90 -10.15 8.08
C LEU A 213 -6.57 -9.06 7.06
N GLU A 214 -6.16 -9.44 5.84
CA GLU A 214 -5.94 -8.48 4.75
C GLU A 214 -7.25 -7.84 4.27
N LYS A 215 -8.32 -8.63 4.13
CA LYS A 215 -9.64 -8.11 3.76
C LYS A 215 -10.13 -7.08 4.78
N THR A 216 -10.00 -7.38 6.06
CA THR A 216 -10.40 -6.48 7.16
C THR A 216 -9.62 -5.16 7.12
N LEU A 217 -8.33 -5.20 6.77
CA LEU A 217 -7.54 -3.98 6.55
C LEU A 217 -8.11 -3.16 5.38
N ILE A 218 -8.37 -3.80 4.24
CA ILE A 218 -8.91 -3.12 3.05
C ILE A 218 -10.28 -2.51 3.37
N ASP A 219 -11.16 -3.26 4.03
CA ASP A 219 -12.49 -2.80 4.45
C ASP A 219 -12.41 -1.59 5.38
N PHE A 220 -11.48 -1.60 6.34
CA PHE A 220 -11.24 -0.44 7.22
C PHE A 220 -10.83 0.79 6.42
N VAL A 221 -9.91 0.63 5.45
CA VAL A 221 -9.46 1.73 4.60
C VAL A 221 -10.61 2.28 3.77
N ILE A 222 -11.39 1.41 3.12
CA ILE A 222 -12.58 1.82 2.34
C ILE A 222 -13.54 2.62 3.22
N LYS A 223 -13.83 2.11 4.42
CA LYS A 223 -14.73 2.78 5.37
C LYS A 223 -14.20 4.17 5.73
N LYS A 224 -12.90 4.29 6.06
CA LYS A 224 -12.29 5.58 6.42
C LYS A 224 -12.33 6.61 5.29
N GLU A 225 -12.04 6.19 4.06
CA GLU A 225 -12.12 7.09 2.90
C GLU A 225 -13.56 7.50 2.60
N THR A 226 -14.54 6.63 2.84
CA THR A 226 -15.98 6.94 2.67
C THR A 226 -16.49 7.88 3.76
N ASP A 227 -16.15 7.64 5.03
CA ASP A 227 -16.58 8.46 6.17
C ASP A 227 -16.04 9.91 6.07
N HIS A 228 -14.85 10.10 5.50
CA HIS A 228 -14.31 11.43 5.19
C HIS A 228 -15.15 12.21 4.17
N GLN A 229 -15.92 11.56 3.31
CA GLN A 229 -16.80 12.24 2.34
C GLN A 229 -18.06 12.80 3.01
N THR A 230 -18.65 12.07 3.97
CA THR A 230 -19.86 12.53 4.69
C THR A 230 -19.60 13.78 5.52
N HIS A 231 -18.39 13.96 6.04
CA HIS A 231 -18.06 15.18 6.79
C HIS A 231 -17.71 16.38 5.91
N ASN A 232 -17.26 16.18 4.68
CA ASN A 232 -16.94 17.28 3.75
C ASN A 232 -18.14 17.77 2.92
N THR A 233 -19.28 17.07 2.97
CA THR A 233 -20.52 17.47 2.28
C THR A 233 -21.52 18.21 3.19
N LEU A 234 -21.18 18.39 4.46
CA LEU A 234 -22.02 19.04 5.48
C LEU A 234 -21.54 20.47 5.88
N ASN A 235 -20.60 21.06 5.14
CA ASN A 235 -20.16 22.45 5.33
C ASN A 235 -20.46 23.30 4.10
#